data_AF-A0DI95-F1
#
_entry.id   AF-A0DI95-F1
#
_cell.length_a   1.000
_cell.length_b   1.000
_cell.length_c   1.000
_cell.angle_alpha   90.00
_cell.angle_beta   90.00
_cell.angle_gamma   90.00
#
_symmetry.space_group_name_H-M   'P 1'
#
loop_
_entity.id
_entity.type
_entity.pdbx_description
1 polymer ?
#
loop_
_entity_poly.entity_id
_entity_poly.type
_entity_poly.pdbx_seq_one_letter_code
_entity_poly.pdbx_strand_id
1 'polypeptide(L)'
;MMITKEYEGERLFWYQFLRTKFQIIINNNEEVKYVTDGQILRLDHNKEPQKPPEILNNLEQIKYLQWHGQYGQNLKKVGKWKASWKGQILKNAGEQFRQEMFFEV
;
A
#
# COMPACT_ATOMS: atom_id res chain seq x y z
N MET A 1 -1.58 5.60 20.75
CA MET A 1 -2.93 5.28 20.26
C MET A 1 -2.85 4.22 19.17
N MET A 2 -3.50 3.07 19.36
CA MET A 2 -3.66 2.07 18.30
C MET A 2 -4.99 2.35 17.58
N ILE A 3 -4.96 2.44 16.25
CA ILE A 3 -6.16 2.63 15.43
C ILE A 3 -6.40 1.34 14.66
N THR A 4 -7.60 0.79 14.77
CA THR A 4 -8.03 -0.38 13.99
C THR A 4 -9.28 -0.01 13.22
N LYS A 5 -9.30 -0.31 11.92
CA LYS A 5 -10.47 -0.17 11.06
C LYS A 5 -10.69 -1.44 10.24
N GLU A 6 -11.94 -1.85 10.14
CA GLU A 6 -12.38 -3.00 9.34
C GLU A 6 -12.88 -2.54 7.97
N TYR A 7 -12.57 -3.31 6.93
CA TYR A 7 -12.92 -3.05 5.54
C TYR A 7 -13.40 -4.33 4.86
N GLU A 8 -14.20 -4.18 3.81
CA GLU A 8 -14.53 -5.27 2.89
C GLU A 8 -13.54 -5.27 1.72
N GLY A 9 -13.15 -6.46 1.29
CA GLY A 9 -12.31 -6.67 0.12
C GLY A 9 -12.64 -7.97 -0.59
N GLU A 10 -11.88 -8.27 -1.62
CA GLU A 10 -12.04 -9.41 -2.53
C GLU A 10 -10.78 -10.27 -2.50
N ARG A 11 -10.98 -11.57 -2.35
CA ARG A 11 -9.93 -12.59 -2.39
C ARG A 11 -10.23 -13.58 -3.51
N LEU A 12 -9.21 -13.93 -4.29
CA LEU A 12 -9.33 -14.98 -5.30
C LEU A 12 -9.29 -16.36 -4.62
N PHE A 13 -10.33 -17.16 -4.83
CA PHE A 13 -10.44 -18.54 -4.33
C PHE A 13 -11.06 -19.43 -5.41
N TRP A 14 -10.35 -20.48 -5.83
CA TRP A 14 -10.76 -21.39 -6.92
C TRP A 14 -11.38 -20.66 -8.15
N TYR A 15 -10.74 -19.59 -8.61
CA TYR A 15 -11.16 -18.79 -9.77
C TYR A 15 -12.39 -17.89 -9.58
N GLN A 16 -12.87 -17.70 -8.35
CA GLN A 16 -13.91 -16.73 -8.01
C GLN A 16 -13.39 -15.68 -7.04
N PHE A 17 -13.89 -14.45 -7.17
CA PHE A 17 -13.68 -13.40 -6.18
C PHE A 17 -14.71 -13.57 -5.06
N LEU A 18 -14.22 -13.86 -3.86
CA LEU A 18 -15.04 -13.91 -2.66
C LEU A 18 -14.87 -12.62 -1.88
N ARG A 19 -15.99 -12.06 -1.41
CA ARG A 19 -15.96 -10.96 -0.45
C ARG A 19 -15.46 -11.48 0.89
N THR A 20 -14.53 -10.76 1.48
CA THR A 20 -14.01 -11.04 2.82
C THR A 20 -13.75 -9.74 3.56
N LYS A 21 -13.57 -9.86 4.88
CA LYS A 21 -13.21 -8.76 5.74
C LYS A 21 -11.69 -8.76 5.97
N PHE A 22 -11.15 -7.56 6.07
CA PHE A 22 -9.77 -7.36 6.51
C PHE A 22 -9.68 -6.12 7.40
N GLN A 23 -8.61 -6.07 8.19
CA GLN A 23 -8.36 -5.00 9.13
C GLN A 23 -7.10 -4.25 8.71
N ILE A 24 -7.14 -2.93 8.84
CA ILE A 24 -5.96 -2.08 8.81
C ILE A 24 -5.69 -1.62 10.25
N ILE A 25 -4.54 -1.99 10.77
CA ILE A 25 -4.09 -1.65 12.13
C ILE A 25 -2.90 -0.71 12.02
N ILE A 26 -2.99 0.44 12.67
CA ILE A 26 -1.92 1.45 12.74
C ILE A 26 -1.48 1.58 14.20
N ASN A 27 -0.17 1.41 14.45
CA ASN A 27 0.40 1.57 15.78
C ASN A 27 1.08 2.95 15.97
N ASN A 28 1.62 3.19 17.16
CA ASN A 28 2.30 4.45 17.49
C ASN A 28 3.59 4.69 16.70
N ASN A 29 4.16 3.63 16.13
CA ASN A 29 5.39 3.69 15.34
C ASN A 29 5.07 3.85 13.86
N GLU A 30 3.84 4.25 13.52
CA GLU A 30 3.35 4.45 12.15
C GLU A 30 3.41 3.18 11.30
N GLU A 31 3.52 2.01 11.93
CA GLU A 31 3.47 0.72 11.26
C GLU A 31 2.03 0.41 10.88
N VAL A 32 1.81 0.09 9.60
CA VAL A 32 0.52 -0.28 9.03
C VAL A 32 0.49 -1.78 8.79
N LYS A 33 -0.43 -2.49 9.44
CA LYS A 33 -0.68 -3.92 9.25
C LYS A 33 -1.99 -4.14 8.53
N TYR A 34 -1.94 -4.95 7.48
CA TYR A 34 -3.13 -5.47 6.83
C TYR A 34 -3.33 -6.92 7.30
N VAL A 35 -4.47 -7.22 7.93
CA VAL A 35 -4.74 -8.52 8.55
C VAL A 35 -6.07 -9.08 8.03
N THR A 36 -6.11 -10.35 7.64
CA THR A 36 -7.34 -11.09 7.31
C THR A 36 -7.26 -12.48 7.92
N ASP A 37 -8.36 -12.98 8.50
CA ASP A 37 -8.42 -14.32 9.10
C ASP A 37 -7.25 -14.63 10.08
N GLY A 38 -6.79 -13.63 10.83
CA GLY A 38 -5.64 -13.75 11.75
C GLY A 38 -4.26 -13.78 11.10
N GLN A 39 -4.17 -13.68 9.77
CA GLN A 39 -2.92 -13.67 9.01
C GLN A 39 -2.54 -12.24 8.59
N ILE A 40 -1.27 -11.89 8.74
CA ILE A 40 -0.72 -10.63 8.21
C ILE A 40 -0.52 -10.79 6.70
N LEU A 41 -1.23 -9.97 5.93
CA LEU A 41 -1.09 -9.89 4.48
C LEU A 41 0.08 -8.99 4.07
N ARG A 42 0.24 -7.86 4.77
CA ARG A 42 1.28 -6.86 4.50
C ARG A 42 1.63 -6.09 5.77
N LEU A 43 2.91 -5.79 5.88
CA LEU A 43 3.47 -4.85 6.84
C LEU A 43 4.06 -3.67 6.06
N ASP A 44 3.67 -2.46 6.40
CA ASP A 44 4.21 -1.24 5.80
C ASP A 44 4.51 -0.19 6.87
N HIS A 45 5.23 0.86 6.50
CA HIS A 45 5.42 2.04 7.33
C HIS A 45 4.69 3.22 6.69
N ASN A 46 3.84 3.90 7.45
CA ASN A 46 3.16 5.10 6.98
C ASN A 46 4.17 6.24 6.87
N LYS A 47 4.73 6.41 5.67
CA LYS A 47 5.65 7.52 5.37
C LYS A 47 4.95 8.89 5.32
N GLU A 48 3.62 8.92 5.32
CA GLU A 48 2.83 10.16 5.33
C GLU A 48 1.79 10.07 6.48
N PRO A 49 2.17 10.35 7.74
CA PRO A 49 1.33 10.07 8.92
C PRO A 49 -0.05 10.74 8.90
N GLN A 50 -0.14 11.89 8.22
CA GLN A 50 -1.37 12.67 8.07
C GLN A 50 -2.30 12.13 6.97
N LYS A 51 -1.79 11.23 6.10
CA LYS A 51 -2.55 10.65 5.01
C LYS A 51 -3.10 9.28 5.46
N PRO A 52 -4.38 8.99 5.20
CA PRO A 52 -4.91 7.67 5.47
C PRO A 52 -4.18 6.63 4.60
N PRO A 53 -3.98 5.40 5.11
CA PRO A 53 -3.39 4.33 4.33
C PRO A 53 -4.24 4.04 3.09
N GLU A 54 -3.57 3.61 2.02
CA GLU A 54 -4.25 3.21 0.79
C GLU A 54 -5.15 2.00 1.08
N ILE A 55 -6.44 2.15 0.76
CA ILE A 55 -7.44 1.10 0.89
C ILE A 55 -7.45 0.33 -0.43
N LEU A 56 -6.77 -0.82 -0.43
CA LEU A 56 -6.77 -1.74 -1.55
C LEU A 56 -7.84 -2.81 -1.30
N ASN A 57 -8.85 -2.86 -2.15
CA ASN A 57 -9.94 -3.83 -1.97
C ASN A 57 -9.55 -5.24 -2.43
N ASN A 58 -8.51 -5.39 -3.25
CA ASN A 58 -8.04 -6.70 -3.69
C ASN A 58 -6.93 -7.21 -2.74
N LEU A 59 -7.20 -8.28 -2.00
CA LEU A 59 -6.27 -8.80 -1.00
C LEU A 59 -4.99 -9.40 -1.61
N GLU A 60 -5.06 -9.90 -2.86
CA GLU A 60 -3.87 -10.34 -3.58
C GLU A 60 -2.97 -9.15 -3.93
N GLN A 61 -3.56 -7.99 -4.25
CA GLN A 61 -2.81 -6.77 -4.45
C GLN A 61 -2.16 -6.29 -3.16
N ILE A 62 -2.89 -6.29 -2.04
CA ILE A 62 -2.30 -5.97 -0.72
C ILE A 62 -1.08 -6.86 -0.46
N LYS A 63 -1.19 -8.17 -0.71
CA LYS A 63 -0.17 -9.15 -0.38
C LYS A 63 1.06 -9.12 -1.30
N TYR A 64 0.85 -8.95 -2.61
CA TYR A 64 1.89 -9.21 -3.60
C TYR A 64 2.38 -7.99 -4.39
N LEU A 65 1.62 -6.90 -4.41
CA LEU A 65 2.01 -5.68 -5.12
C LEU A 65 2.97 -4.85 -4.25
N GLN A 66 4.18 -4.63 -4.77
CA GLN A 66 5.16 -3.75 -4.15
C GLN A 66 5.58 -2.67 -5.15
N TRP A 67 5.76 -1.46 -4.63
CA TRP A 67 6.16 -0.29 -5.41
C TRP A 67 7.60 0.08 -5.04
N HIS A 68 8.47 0.11 -6.04
CA HIS A 68 9.89 0.43 -5.90
C HIS A 68 10.19 1.77 -6.55
N GLY A 69 10.77 2.70 -5.81
CA GLY A 69 11.09 4.02 -6.31
C GLY A 69 11.71 4.90 -5.23
N GLN A 70 11.92 6.16 -5.58
CA GLN A 70 12.50 7.14 -4.68
C GLN A 70 11.39 8.05 -4.12
N TYR A 71 11.56 8.42 -2.86
CA TYR A 71 10.79 9.46 -2.22
C TYR A 71 11.60 10.75 -2.25
N GLY A 72 10.95 11.87 -2.52
CA GLY A 72 11.54 13.20 -2.43
C GLY A 72 11.62 13.69 -0.99
N GLN A 73 12.18 14.89 -0.80
CA GLN A 73 12.34 15.52 0.52
C GLN A 73 11.02 15.75 1.27
N ASN A 74 9.90 15.81 0.56
CA ASN A 74 8.56 15.98 1.10
C ASN A 74 7.79 14.66 1.28
N LEU A 75 8.49 13.52 1.27
CA LEU A 75 7.91 12.17 1.37
C LEU A 75 6.93 11.84 0.24
N LYS A 76 6.93 12.61 -0.86
CA LYS A 76 6.17 12.29 -2.08
C LYS A 76 6.97 11.38 -3.00
N LYS A 77 6.26 10.56 -3.78
CA LYS A 77 6.85 9.75 -4.84
C LYS A 77 7.51 10.65 -5.90
N VAL A 78 8.77 10.38 -6.25
CA VAL A 78 9.51 11.09 -7.31
C VAL A 78 10.19 10.10 -8.26
N GLY A 79 10.42 10.53 -9.50
CA GLY A 79 11.14 9.74 -10.49
C GLY A 79 10.32 8.56 -11.02
N LYS A 80 11.02 7.55 -11.55
CA LYS A 80 10.40 6.35 -12.13
C LYS A 80 10.10 5.33 -11.03
N TRP A 81 8.84 4.94 -10.93
CA TRP A 81 8.39 3.87 -10.05
C TRP A 81 8.20 2.58 -10.81
N LYS A 82 8.60 1.46 -10.20
CA LYS A 82 8.42 0.11 -10.75
C LYS A 82 7.51 -0.68 -9.83
N ALA A 83 6.52 -1.35 -10.40
CA ALA A 83 5.73 -2.32 -9.66
C ALA A 83 6.38 -3.71 -9.74
N SER A 84 6.36 -4.45 -8.63
CA SER A 84 6.60 -5.89 -8.63
C SER A 84 5.39 -6.64 -8.12
N TRP A 85 5.14 -7.82 -8.69
CA TRP A 85 4.11 -8.76 -8.28
C TRP A 85 4.75 -10.10 -7.94
N LYS A 86 4.53 -10.62 -6.73
CA LYS A 86 5.14 -11.89 -6.27
C LYS A 86 6.66 -11.92 -6.48
N GLY A 87 7.32 -10.79 -6.23
CA GLY A 87 8.77 -10.61 -6.41
C GLY A 87 9.24 -10.39 -7.86
N GLN A 88 8.34 -10.47 -8.85
CA GLN A 88 8.68 -10.24 -10.25
C GLN A 88 8.38 -8.80 -10.67
N ILE A 89 9.34 -8.11 -11.28
CA ILE A 89 9.11 -6.76 -11.83
C ILE A 89 8.14 -6.86 -13.01
N LEU A 90 7.03 -6.14 -12.90
CA LEU A 90 6.03 -6.06 -13.96
C LEU A 90 6.56 -5.17 -15.09
N LYS A 91 6.62 -5.71 -16.31
CA LYS A 91 6.96 -4.91 -17.50
C LYS A 91 5.81 -3.95 -17.80
N ASN A 92 6.14 -2.69 -18.11
CA ASN A 92 5.18 -1.62 -18.41
C ASN A 92 4.23 -1.25 -17.26
N ALA A 93 4.52 -1.65 -16.03
CA ALA A 93 3.78 -1.19 -14.85
C ALA A 93 4.58 -0.13 -14.09
N GLY A 94 3.97 1.04 -13.91
CA GLY A 94 4.48 2.12 -13.10
C GLY A 94 4.42 3.47 -13.80
N GLU A 95 4.67 4.52 -13.02
CA GLU A 95 4.48 5.90 -13.42
C GLU A 95 5.75 6.71 -13.15
N GLN A 96 5.90 7.80 -13.91
CA GLN A 96 6.95 8.79 -13.67
C GLN A 96 6.33 9.99 -12.95
N PHE A 97 6.75 10.21 -11.71
CA PHE A 97 6.33 11.37 -10.93
C PHE A 97 7.35 12.50 -11.09
N ARG A 98 6.89 13.70 -11.46
CA ARG A 98 7.72 14.90 -11.44
C ARG A 98 7.68 15.51 -10.04
N GLN A 99 8.84 15.97 -9.57
CA GLN A 99 8.91 16.75 -8.35
C GLN A 99 8.50 18.18 -8.69
N GLU A 100 7.35 18.63 -8.18
CA GLU A 100 6.99 20.05 -8.21
C GLU A 100 7.77 20.77 -7.09
N MET A 101 8.70 21.64 -7.47
CA MET A 101 9.35 22.55 -6.55
C MET A 101 8.48 23.79 -6.42
N PHE A 102 7.81 23.93 -5.28
CA PHE A 102 7.20 25.20 -4.90
C PHE A 102 8.30 26.05 -4.26
N PHE A 103 8.71 27.12 -4.96
CA PHE A 103 9.44 28.21 -4.33
C PHE A 103 8.38 29.15 -3.77
N GLU A 104 8.27 29.22 -2.44
CA GLU A 104 7.63 30.36 -1.81
C GLU A 104 8.54 31.57 -2.04
N VAL A 105 8.00 32.63 -2.66
CA VAL A 105 8.63 33.94 -2.85
C VAL A 105 8.14 34.86 -1.74
#